data_AF-A0A6C0UG25-F1
#
_entry.id   AF-A0A6C0UG25-F1
#
_cell.length_a   1.000
_cell.length_b   1.000
_cell.length_c   1.000
_cell.angle_alpha   90.00
_cell.angle_beta   90.00
_cell.angle_gamma   90.00
#
_symmetry.space_group_name_H-M   'P 1'
#
loop_
_entity.id
_entity.type
_entity.pdbx_description
1 polymer ?
#
loop_
_entity_poly.entity_id
_entity_poly.type
_entity_poly.pdbx_seq_one_letter_code
_entity_poly.pdbx_strand_id
1 'polypeptide(L)'
;MNKKFRLVLIVFLTVGMITAGAVVPVAANHGGNDKVDVDTEDGEIEHDGDDAEVEDDENDLDAETNEDEDTADIESDGNEIEQDNDDLEVEDDDNDLDFESEDGGDDVDVETDDQEIEKHDGVAEVEDDENDLDFEAEEDDDEVDVETGEAEIEQSGNRLEVEDDTDGHGLDYEAEDDDLDVEHDEAEIEKHGDDAEVESDNVEYENENGDLDFESEDAGDIDIDLDNDDVDIETDDQEIEQDGDDLEVENERNNLELESDGDDHEFEADDEHEIEHRGGDADVEGEEFEFENDRNGIDFRNDATAVEQEDDELEVDTDDGVDFESDNEETEFEDDDHDIEQRGDDVDVENHDDDVEFENDENELEFENDDHDIEQSGDRLDVEKDGGVDLESDGETVDLERSEHSHAEAGQYLDDISTSQVNNLISQSDADDYEELADEEIEDLDRETLNLLESYLSADG
;
A
#
# COMPACT_ATOMS: atom_id res chain seq x y z
N MET A 1 -0.02 -13.10 85.42
CA MET A 1 -0.26 -11.68 85.72
C MET A 1 -1.07 -11.19 84.55
N ASN A 2 -2.39 -11.10 84.75
CA ASN A 2 -3.35 -10.87 83.68
C ASN A 2 -3.10 -9.52 83.03
N LYS A 3 -3.31 -9.46 81.72
CA LYS A 3 -3.06 -8.25 80.93
C LYS A 3 -3.93 -7.07 81.41
N LYS A 4 -5.16 -7.34 81.88
CA LYS A 4 -6.08 -6.35 82.49
C LYS A 4 -5.48 -5.63 83.72
N PHE A 5 -4.73 -6.34 84.58
CA PHE A 5 -4.02 -5.75 85.74
C PHE A 5 -2.85 -4.82 85.35
N ARG A 6 -2.41 -4.83 84.08
CA ARG A 6 -1.40 -3.87 83.59
C ARG A 6 -2.03 -2.57 83.11
N LEU A 7 -3.27 -2.57 82.60
CA LEU A 7 -3.95 -1.37 82.11
C LEU A 7 -4.33 -0.45 83.27
N VAL A 8 -5.04 -0.99 84.27
CA VAL A 8 -5.37 -0.28 85.53
C VAL A 8 -4.11 0.24 86.23
N LEU A 9 -3.02 -0.55 86.28
CA LEU A 9 -1.75 -0.12 86.87
C LEU A 9 -1.04 0.98 86.05
N ILE A 10 -1.24 1.03 84.73
CA ILE A 10 -0.69 2.06 83.85
C ILE A 10 -1.50 3.35 84.03
N VAL A 11 -2.84 3.33 84.02
CA VAL A 11 -3.71 4.48 84.34
C VAL A 11 -3.39 5.06 85.71
N PHE A 12 -3.22 4.21 86.73
CA PHE A 12 -2.79 4.61 88.08
C PHE A 12 -1.38 5.24 88.11
N LEU A 13 -0.49 4.89 87.18
CA LEU A 13 0.86 5.43 87.08
C LEU A 13 0.94 6.71 86.25
N THR A 14 0.08 6.90 85.26
CA THR A 14 0.01 8.12 84.45
C THR A 14 -0.74 9.24 85.16
N VAL A 15 -1.92 8.96 85.73
CA VAL A 15 -2.67 9.93 86.56
C VAL A 15 -1.86 10.28 87.81
N GLY A 16 -1.23 9.28 88.44
CA GLY A 16 -0.39 9.48 89.62
C GLY A 16 0.95 10.21 89.42
N MET A 17 1.40 10.46 88.18
CA MET A 17 2.65 11.20 87.92
C MET A 17 2.44 12.65 87.44
N ILE A 18 1.24 13.06 87.05
CA ILE A 18 1.00 14.45 86.62
C ILE A 18 0.73 15.38 87.81
N THR A 19 0.16 14.89 88.91
CA THR A 19 0.05 15.67 90.17
C THR A 19 1.32 15.58 91.02
N ALA A 20 2.36 16.26 90.53
CA ALA A 20 3.61 16.44 91.24
C ALA A 20 3.43 17.20 92.58
N GLY A 21 3.34 16.45 93.69
CA GLY A 21 4.00 16.81 94.94
C GLY A 21 3.17 17.49 96.04
N ALA A 22 2.21 16.78 96.62
CA ALA A 22 1.81 16.98 98.02
C ALA A 22 1.32 15.66 98.62
N VAL A 23 1.81 15.28 99.80
CA VAL A 23 1.25 14.15 100.57
C VAL A 23 0.18 14.72 101.48
N VAL A 24 -1.09 14.61 101.07
CA VAL A 24 -2.26 14.97 101.88
C VAL A 24 -2.68 13.73 102.71
N PRO A 25 -3.08 13.87 103.99
CA PRO A 25 -3.54 12.74 104.79
C PRO A 25 -4.91 12.26 104.31
N VAL A 26 -4.95 11.07 103.72
CA VAL A 26 -6.16 10.39 103.25
C VAL A 26 -6.81 9.61 104.40
N ALA A 27 -8.14 9.68 104.54
CA ALA A 27 -8.89 9.02 105.61
C ALA A 27 -9.52 7.70 105.10
N ALA A 28 -8.71 6.63 104.97
CA ALA A 28 -9.24 5.32 104.60
C ALA A 28 -10.12 4.72 105.72
N ASN A 29 -11.40 4.51 105.45
CA ASN A 29 -12.34 3.79 106.29
C ASN A 29 -12.49 2.36 105.76
N HIS A 30 -12.62 1.38 106.66
CA HIS A 30 -12.73 -0.03 106.27
C HIS A 30 -14.00 -0.61 106.89
N GLY A 31 -15.03 -0.71 106.04
CA GLY A 31 -16.40 -1.10 106.39
C GLY A 31 -16.64 -2.60 106.41
N GLY A 32 -15.83 -3.40 107.11
CA GLY A 32 -16.01 -4.86 107.11
C GLY A 32 -15.53 -5.53 105.83
N ASN A 33 -15.79 -6.84 105.69
CA ASN A 33 -14.81 -7.80 105.18
C ASN A 33 -14.26 -7.57 103.76
N ASP A 34 -14.91 -6.81 102.89
CA ASP A 34 -14.42 -6.52 101.53
C ASP A 34 -14.79 -5.08 101.06
N LYS A 35 -15.12 -4.16 101.99
CA LYS A 35 -15.42 -2.74 101.69
C LYS A 35 -14.32 -1.77 102.10
N VAL A 36 -13.90 -0.89 101.19
CA VAL A 36 -12.88 0.15 101.41
C VAL A 36 -13.37 1.47 100.83
N ASP A 37 -13.49 2.49 101.68
CA ASP A 37 -13.94 3.82 101.28
C ASP A 37 -12.82 4.82 101.61
N VAL A 38 -12.47 5.66 100.64
CA VAL A 38 -11.35 6.59 100.72
C VAL A 38 -11.79 7.98 100.26
N ASP A 39 -12.15 8.81 101.24
CA ASP A 39 -12.56 10.19 100.98
C ASP A 39 -11.35 11.14 101.03
N THR A 40 -11.24 12.00 100.03
CA THR A 40 -10.31 13.14 100.02
C THR A 40 -11.06 14.46 99.94
N GLU A 41 -10.35 15.59 99.83
CA GLU A 41 -10.99 16.91 99.65
C GLU A 41 -11.42 17.13 98.20
N ASP A 42 -10.85 16.33 97.29
CA ASP A 42 -10.84 16.53 95.85
C ASP A 42 -11.41 15.26 95.14
N GLY A 43 -12.19 14.42 95.84
CA GLY A 43 -12.72 13.17 95.29
C GLY A 43 -12.88 12.02 96.29
N GLU A 44 -13.63 10.99 95.89
CA GLU A 44 -13.98 9.79 96.66
C GLU A 44 -13.57 8.51 95.89
N ILE A 45 -13.15 7.48 96.61
CA ILE A 45 -12.88 6.14 96.03
C ILE A 45 -13.59 5.12 96.91
N GLU A 46 -14.58 4.43 96.36
CA GLU A 46 -15.31 3.36 97.01
C GLU A 46 -14.98 2.01 96.35
N HIS A 47 -14.98 0.94 97.16
CA HIS A 47 -14.77 -0.42 96.69
C HIS A 47 -15.60 -1.35 97.54
N ASP A 48 -16.51 -2.12 96.94
CA ASP A 48 -17.39 -3.07 97.61
C ASP A 48 -17.32 -4.44 96.95
N GLY A 49 -16.59 -5.37 97.57
CA GLY A 49 -16.47 -6.72 97.02
C GLY A 49 -15.52 -6.73 95.84
N ASP A 50 -16.07 -6.86 94.64
CA ASP A 50 -15.32 -6.86 93.38
C ASP A 50 -15.60 -5.60 92.53
N ASP A 51 -16.53 -4.75 92.98
CA ASP A 51 -16.92 -3.49 92.35
C ASP A 51 -16.08 -2.33 92.90
N ALA A 52 -15.81 -1.33 92.07
CA ALA A 52 -15.07 -0.13 92.45
C ALA A 52 -15.60 1.12 91.74
N GLU A 53 -15.68 2.22 92.49
CA GLU A 53 -16.16 3.54 92.05
C GLU A 53 -15.11 4.61 92.44
N VAL A 54 -14.84 5.56 91.56
CA VAL A 54 -13.90 6.67 91.75
C VAL A 54 -14.53 7.94 91.22
N GLU A 55 -14.68 8.95 92.07
CA GLU A 55 -15.17 10.29 91.70
C GLU A 55 -14.06 11.33 91.99
N ASP A 56 -13.75 12.22 91.05
CA ASP A 56 -12.84 13.37 91.21
C ASP A 56 -13.59 14.68 90.90
N ASP A 57 -14.05 15.34 91.96
CA ASP A 57 -14.77 16.61 91.92
C ASP A 57 -13.99 17.77 91.24
N GLU A 58 -12.65 17.71 91.14
CA GLU A 58 -11.85 18.80 90.55
C GLU A 58 -11.73 18.70 89.02
N ASN A 59 -11.79 17.49 88.48
CA ASN A 59 -11.62 17.22 87.05
C ASN A 59 -12.88 16.62 86.41
N ASP A 60 -14.02 16.66 87.13
CA ASP A 60 -15.32 16.14 86.69
C ASP A 60 -15.18 14.73 86.11
N LEU A 61 -14.43 13.85 86.79
CA LEU A 61 -14.13 12.47 86.37
C LEU A 61 -14.85 11.48 87.29
N ASP A 62 -15.69 10.63 86.71
CA ASP A 62 -16.41 9.56 87.39
C ASP A 62 -16.06 8.22 86.72
N ALA A 63 -15.72 7.20 87.50
CA ALA A 63 -15.36 5.88 86.97
C ALA A 63 -15.92 4.76 87.86
N GLU A 64 -16.70 3.85 87.27
CA GLU A 64 -17.37 2.74 87.95
C GLU A 64 -17.03 1.39 87.29
N THR A 65 -17.04 0.32 88.08
CA THR A 65 -16.82 -1.06 87.60
C THR A 65 -17.72 -2.02 88.36
N ASN A 66 -18.37 -2.94 87.65
CA ASN A 66 -19.30 -3.92 88.22
C ASN A 66 -18.95 -5.35 87.74
N GLU A 67 -18.42 -6.20 88.63
CA GLU A 67 -18.00 -7.57 88.26
C GLU A 67 -19.21 -8.48 88.00
N ASP A 68 -20.38 -8.23 88.61
CA ASP A 68 -21.56 -9.10 88.44
C ASP A 68 -22.22 -8.93 87.05
N GLU A 69 -22.05 -7.75 86.44
CA GLU A 69 -22.59 -7.40 85.12
C GLU A 69 -21.49 -7.35 84.04
N ASP A 70 -20.22 -7.56 84.42
CA ASP A 70 -19.04 -7.47 83.56
C ASP A 70 -18.90 -6.09 82.86
N THR A 71 -19.38 -5.02 83.51
CA THR A 71 -19.36 -3.64 82.98
C THR A 71 -18.28 -2.75 83.61
N ALA A 72 -17.84 -1.72 82.88
CA ALA A 72 -16.93 -0.68 83.36
C ALA A 72 -17.15 0.63 82.60
N ASP A 73 -17.42 1.71 83.34
CA ASP A 73 -17.83 2.99 82.78
C ASP A 73 -16.89 4.10 83.29
N ILE A 74 -16.49 5.02 82.43
CA ILE A 74 -15.64 6.18 82.75
C ILE A 74 -16.19 7.40 82.03
N GLU A 75 -16.65 8.38 82.80
CA GLU A 75 -17.13 9.66 82.30
C GLU A 75 -16.18 10.78 82.73
N SER A 76 -15.84 11.69 81.83
CA SER A 76 -15.14 12.94 82.17
C SER A 76 -15.55 14.05 81.23
N ASP A 77 -15.56 15.32 81.64
CA ASP A 77 -15.93 16.50 80.81
C ASP A 77 -15.90 16.25 79.27
N GLY A 78 -17.07 15.90 78.69
CA GLY A 78 -17.27 15.69 77.25
C GLY A 78 -16.69 14.39 76.65
N ASN A 79 -16.35 13.39 77.47
CA ASN A 79 -15.84 12.09 77.05
C ASN A 79 -16.48 10.99 77.90
N GLU A 80 -17.04 9.98 77.24
CA GLU A 80 -17.69 8.83 77.87
C GLU A 80 -17.05 7.53 77.32
N ILE A 81 -16.75 6.57 78.19
CA ILE A 81 -16.21 5.26 77.82
C ILE A 81 -17.01 4.21 78.59
N GLU A 82 -17.79 3.40 77.89
CA GLU A 82 -18.59 2.31 78.47
C GLU A 82 -18.09 0.96 77.93
N GLN A 83 -17.92 -0.03 78.80
CA GLN A 83 -17.57 -1.38 78.40
C GLN A 83 -18.60 -2.35 78.99
N ASP A 84 -19.40 -3.02 78.16
CA ASP A 84 -20.29 -4.13 78.59
C ASP A 84 -19.74 -5.46 78.05
N ASN A 85 -19.30 -6.35 78.93
CA ASN A 85 -18.70 -7.63 78.55
C ASN A 85 -17.48 -7.46 77.61
N ASP A 86 -17.63 -7.87 76.36
CA ASP A 86 -16.61 -7.78 75.31
C ASP A 86 -16.86 -6.60 74.35
N ASP A 87 -17.96 -5.86 74.53
CA ASP A 87 -18.37 -4.70 73.75
C ASP A 87 -17.78 -3.42 74.37
N LEU A 88 -17.55 -2.39 73.56
CA LEU A 88 -16.92 -1.13 73.97
C LEU A 88 -17.49 0.04 73.19
N GLU A 89 -17.91 1.07 73.91
CA GLU A 89 -18.42 2.34 73.39
C GLU A 89 -17.53 3.48 73.92
N VAL A 90 -17.19 4.44 73.06
CA VAL A 90 -16.41 5.64 73.39
C VAL A 90 -16.98 6.84 72.65
N GLU A 91 -17.44 7.84 73.39
CA GLU A 91 -17.95 9.12 72.85
C GLU A 91 -17.01 10.27 73.28
N ASP A 92 -16.65 11.16 72.35
CA ASP A 92 -15.88 12.40 72.60
C ASP A 92 -16.59 13.58 71.94
N ASP A 93 -17.51 14.20 72.68
CA ASP A 93 -18.30 15.39 72.32
C ASP A 93 -17.43 16.59 71.85
N ASP A 94 -16.17 16.66 72.30
CA ASP A 94 -15.28 17.79 71.98
C ASP A 94 -14.63 17.63 70.59
N ASN A 95 -14.52 16.41 70.09
CA ASN A 95 -13.94 16.08 68.79
C ASN A 95 -14.94 15.42 67.83
N ASP A 96 -16.22 15.38 68.21
CA ASP A 96 -17.31 14.77 67.45
C ASP A 96 -16.90 13.36 67.00
N LEU A 97 -16.36 12.54 67.93
CA LEU A 97 -15.88 11.19 67.66
C LEU A 97 -16.72 10.19 68.47
N ASP A 98 -17.35 9.26 67.77
CA ASP A 98 -18.07 8.15 68.36
C ASP A 98 -17.42 6.83 67.86
N PHE A 99 -17.19 5.90 68.78
CA PHE A 99 -16.61 4.59 68.49
C PHE A 99 -17.43 3.53 69.22
N GLU A 100 -17.89 2.54 68.47
CA GLU A 100 -18.63 1.40 69.00
C GLU A 100 -18.00 0.09 68.50
N SER A 101 -17.96 -0.93 69.35
CA SER A 101 -17.59 -2.29 68.92
C SER A 101 -18.47 -3.30 69.63
N GLU A 102 -19.18 -4.09 68.84
CA GLU A 102 -20.10 -5.13 69.30
C GLU A 102 -19.58 -6.54 68.95
N ASP A 103 -20.18 -7.55 69.58
CA ASP A 103 -19.91 -8.97 69.36
C ASP A 103 -18.42 -9.36 69.52
N GLY A 104 -17.71 -8.65 70.39
CA GLY A 104 -16.29 -8.84 70.65
C GLY A 104 -15.37 -8.27 69.55
N GLY A 105 -15.86 -7.26 68.83
CA GLY A 105 -15.15 -6.51 67.78
C GLY A 105 -15.23 -7.15 66.40
N ASP A 106 -16.23 -7.99 66.17
CA ASP A 106 -16.59 -8.46 64.83
C ASP A 106 -17.36 -7.36 64.07
N ASP A 107 -18.17 -6.58 64.80
CA ASP A 107 -18.83 -5.36 64.33
C ASP A 107 -18.13 -4.13 64.95
N VAL A 108 -17.80 -3.13 64.14
CA VAL A 108 -17.07 -1.93 64.58
C VAL A 108 -17.52 -0.72 63.79
N ASP A 109 -17.94 0.31 64.51
CA ASP A 109 -18.41 1.57 63.92
C ASP A 109 -17.59 2.74 64.49
N VAL A 110 -17.16 3.64 63.63
CA VAL A 110 -16.42 4.85 63.98
C VAL A 110 -16.97 6.03 63.21
N GLU A 111 -17.60 6.95 63.90
CA GLU A 111 -18.20 8.14 63.30
C GLU A 111 -17.42 9.39 63.70
N THR A 112 -17.25 10.29 62.73
CA THR A 112 -16.77 11.65 62.94
C THR A 112 -17.62 12.65 62.15
N ASP A 113 -17.47 13.94 62.42
CA ASP A 113 -18.17 15.05 61.73
C ASP A 113 -18.27 14.93 60.19
N ASP A 114 -17.25 14.35 59.52
CA ASP A 114 -17.14 14.28 58.06
C ASP A 114 -16.84 12.84 57.53
N GLN A 115 -16.66 11.84 58.41
CA GLN A 115 -16.26 10.48 58.01
C GLN A 115 -16.92 9.42 58.88
N GLU A 116 -17.44 8.38 58.25
CA GLU A 116 -18.04 7.21 58.90
C GLU A 116 -17.29 5.95 58.44
N ILE A 117 -16.93 5.06 59.36
CA ILE A 117 -16.25 3.79 59.08
C ILE A 117 -17.01 2.69 59.80
N GLU A 118 -17.65 1.81 59.06
CA GLU A 118 -18.43 0.70 59.60
C GLU A 118 -17.83 -0.63 59.16
N LYS A 119 -17.95 -1.64 60.03
CA LYS A 119 -17.68 -3.02 59.68
C LYS A 119 -18.81 -3.86 60.23
N HIS A 120 -19.58 -4.49 59.35
CA HIS A 120 -20.65 -5.39 59.75
C HIS A 120 -20.69 -6.66 58.88
N ASP A 121 -20.86 -7.82 59.50
CA ASP A 121 -21.10 -9.10 58.81
C ASP A 121 -20.06 -9.49 57.72
N GLY A 122 -18.85 -8.93 57.78
CA GLY A 122 -17.76 -9.19 56.83
C GLY A 122 -17.63 -8.17 55.69
N VAL A 123 -18.45 -7.13 55.70
CA VAL A 123 -18.33 -5.94 54.84
C VAL A 123 -17.63 -4.83 55.62
N ALA A 124 -16.76 -4.08 54.97
CA ALA A 124 -16.15 -2.88 55.51
C ALA A 124 -16.50 -1.67 54.63
N GLU A 125 -17.11 -0.66 55.23
CA GLU A 125 -17.64 0.53 54.57
C GLU A 125 -16.91 1.77 55.11
N VAL A 126 -16.60 2.72 54.22
CA VAL A 126 -16.05 4.03 54.59
C VAL A 126 -16.73 5.10 53.74
N GLU A 127 -17.42 6.02 54.40
CA GLU A 127 -18.04 7.19 53.78
C GLU A 127 -17.29 8.46 54.21
N ASP A 128 -16.94 9.33 53.25
CA ASP A 128 -16.30 10.64 53.47
C ASP A 128 -17.09 11.73 52.75
N ASP A 129 -17.99 12.37 53.50
CA ASP A 129 -18.87 13.45 53.06
C ASP A 129 -18.11 14.70 52.58
N GLU A 130 -16.89 14.95 53.08
CA GLU A 130 -16.11 16.12 52.65
C GLU A 130 -15.58 15.95 51.23
N ASN A 131 -15.26 14.71 50.84
CA ASN A 131 -14.65 14.37 49.56
C ASN A 131 -15.58 13.66 48.58
N ASP A 132 -16.86 13.49 48.96
CA ASP A 132 -17.86 12.73 48.19
C ASP A 132 -17.28 11.35 47.81
N LEU A 133 -16.72 10.62 48.78
CA LEU A 133 -16.04 9.33 48.59
C LEU A 133 -16.74 8.25 49.41
N ASP A 134 -17.16 7.19 48.73
CA ASP A 134 -17.73 5.99 49.33
C ASP A 134 -16.85 4.78 48.96
N PHE A 135 -16.56 3.93 49.92
CA PHE A 135 -15.74 2.73 49.74
C PHE A 135 -16.40 1.55 50.44
N GLU A 136 -16.60 0.45 49.71
CA GLU A 136 -17.13 -0.80 50.24
C GLU A 136 -16.20 -1.96 49.85
N ALA A 137 -15.99 -2.90 50.77
CA ALA A 137 -15.22 -4.11 50.50
C ALA A 137 -15.79 -5.31 51.23
N GLU A 138 -16.15 -6.35 50.46
CA GLU A 138 -16.66 -7.61 50.99
C GLU A 138 -15.52 -8.65 51.16
N GLU A 139 -15.42 -9.28 52.33
CA GLU A 139 -14.40 -10.31 52.58
C GLU A 139 -14.62 -11.63 51.81
N ASP A 140 -15.87 -11.97 51.45
CA ASP A 140 -16.24 -13.30 50.96
C ASP A 140 -16.28 -13.43 49.42
N ASP A 141 -16.61 -12.36 48.71
CA ASP A 141 -16.83 -12.38 47.25
C ASP A 141 -15.73 -11.64 46.44
N ASP A 142 -14.64 -11.22 47.10
CA ASP A 142 -13.52 -10.46 46.49
C ASP A 142 -14.04 -9.24 45.70
N GLU A 143 -15.06 -8.58 46.26
CA GLU A 143 -15.75 -7.39 45.73
C GLU A 143 -15.25 -6.13 46.43
N VAL A 144 -14.91 -5.12 45.65
CA VAL A 144 -14.44 -3.82 46.13
C VAL A 144 -15.01 -2.74 45.24
N ASP A 145 -15.73 -1.81 45.86
CA ASP A 145 -16.39 -0.71 45.19
C ASP A 145 -15.88 0.61 45.76
N VAL A 146 -15.59 1.55 44.86
CA VAL A 146 -15.14 2.89 45.20
C VAL A 146 -15.93 3.88 44.38
N GLU A 147 -16.83 4.60 45.03
CA GLU A 147 -17.61 5.67 44.41
C GLU A 147 -16.98 7.01 44.78
N THR A 148 -16.89 7.90 43.79
CA THR A 148 -16.61 9.31 44.00
C THR A 148 -17.64 10.11 43.23
N GLY A 149 -17.86 11.38 43.60
CA GLY A 149 -18.92 12.19 42.97
C GLY A 149 -18.96 12.28 41.43
N GLU A 150 -17.91 11.87 40.69
CA GLU A 150 -17.91 11.79 39.22
C GLU A 150 -17.39 10.46 38.64
N ALA A 151 -16.91 9.52 39.48
CA ALA A 151 -16.29 8.29 39.00
C ALA A 151 -16.52 7.11 39.94
N GLU A 152 -16.75 5.94 39.38
CA GLU A 152 -17.09 4.70 40.07
C GLU A 152 -16.09 3.61 39.64
N ILE A 153 -15.58 2.82 40.58
CA ILE A 153 -14.65 1.71 40.33
C ILE A 153 -15.18 0.49 41.07
N GLU A 154 -15.61 -0.52 40.32
CA GLU A 154 -16.11 -1.78 40.87
C GLU A 154 -15.17 -2.93 40.45
N GLN A 155 -14.75 -3.74 41.41
CA GLN A 155 -13.93 -4.93 41.13
C GLN A 155 -14.58 -6.16 41.74
N SER A 156 -15.04 -7.09 40.90
CA SER A 156 -15.60 -8.38 41.33
C SER A 156 -14.73 -9.54 40.83
N GLY A 157 -13.89 -10.09 41.72
CA GLY A 157 -13.00 -11.20 41.39
C GLY A 157 -11.94 -10.85 40.33
N ASN A 158 -12.17 -11.26 39.08
CA ASN A 158 -11.28 -11.01 37.92
C ASN A 158 -11.83 -9.93 36.96
N ARG A 159 -13.03 -9.41 37.21
CA ARG A 159 -13.66 -8.35 36.45
C ARG A 159 -13.37 -7.01 37.12
N LEU A 160 -13.07 -6.00 36.32
CA LEU A 160 -12.86 -4.62 36.75
C LEU A 160 -13.71 -3.73 35.84
N GLU A 161 -14.54 -2.90 36.45
CA GLU A 161 -15.36 -1.88 35.80
C GLU A 161 -14.93 -0.51 36.35
N VAL A 162 -14.78 0.47 35.46
CA VAL A 162 -14.49 1.85 35.82
C VAL A 162 -15.35 2.74 34.95
N GLU A 163 -16.21 3.53 35.58
CA GLU A 163 -17.02 4.57 34.94
C GLU A 163 -16.49 5.93 35.41
N ASP A 164 -16.22 6.85 34.49
CA ASP A 164 -15.78 8.22 34.80
C ASP A 164 -16.51 9.23 33.92
N ASP A 165 -17.34 10.08 34.54
CA ASP A 165 -18.14 11.12 33.89
C ASP A 165 -17.49 12.52 34.05
N THR A 166 -16.22 12.58 34.47
CA THR A 166 -15.50 13.83 34.73
C THR A 166 -15.54 14.77 33.52
N ASP A 167 -15.84 16.06 33.77
CA ASP A 167 -15.91 17.11 32.74
C ASP A 167 -16.94 16.89 31.60
N GLY A 168 -17.85 15.90 31.74
CA GLY A 168 -18.93 15.61 30.80
C GLY A 168 -18.50 14.85 29.54
N HIS A 169 -17.40 14.10 29.65
CA HIS A 169 -16.93 13.11 28.70
C HIS A 169 -16.94 11.77 29.43
N GLY A 170 -17.78 10.84 29.00
CA GLY A 170 -17.87 9.53 29.64
C GLY A 170 -16.69 8.67 29.23
N LEU A 171 -16.09 7.98 30.20
CA LEU A 171 -15.16 6.88 29.98
C LEU A 171 -15.72 5.66 30.70
N ASP A 172 -16.02 4.63 29.93
CA ASP A 172 -16.41 3.33 30.46
C ASP A 172 -15.30 2.33 30.13
N TYR A 173 -14.78 1.66 31.14
CA TYR A 173 -13.70 0.69 31.01
C TYR A 173 -14.12 -0.61 31.69
N GLU A 174 -14.13 -1.70 30.94
CA GLU A 174 -14.40 -3.03 31.46
C GLU A 174 -13.24 -3.97 31.09
N ALA A 175 -12.79 -4.79 32.03
CA ALA A 175 -11.81 -5.82 31.77
C ALA A 175 -12.13 -7.10 32.53
N GLU A 176 -12.18 -8.23 31.82
CA GLU A 176 -12.42 -9.56 32.40
C GLU A 176 -11.53 -10.60 31.69
N ASP A 177 -10.67 -11.28 32.46
CA ASP A 177 -9.74 -12.29 31.93
C ASP A 177 -8.83 -11.79 30.78
N ASP A 178 -9.15 -12.16 29.54
CA ASP A 178 -8.42 -11.80 28.32
C ASP A 178 -9.20 -10.75 27.48
N ASP A 179 -10.38 -10.34 27.94
CA ASP A 179 -11.28 -9.41 27.27
C ASP A 179 -11.13 -7.99 27.86
N LEU A 180 -11.31 -6.98 27.01
CA LEU A 180 -11.15 -5.56 27.37
C LEU A 180 -12.05 -4.72 26.47
N ASP A 181 -12.89 -3.91 27.10
CA ASP A 181 -13.79 -2.99 26.42
C ASP A 181 -13.56 -1.58 26.99
N VAL A 182 -13.38 -0.61 26.11
CA VAL A 182 -13.15 0.80 26.48
C VAL A 182 -13.98 1.70 25.58
N GLU A 183 -14.97 2.35 26.15
CA GLU A 183 -15.82 3.32 25.45
C GLU A 183 -15.46 4.74 25.89
N HIS A 184 -15.31 5.64 24.93
CA HIS A 184 -15.15 7.06 25.15
C HIS A 184 -15.88 7.82 24.03
N ASP A 185 -16.38 9.03 24.29
CA ASP A 185 -17.22 9.86 23.41
C ASP A 185 -16.99 9.81 21.87
N GLU A 186 -15.76 9.56 21.41
CA GLU A 186 -15.34 9.62 20.00
C GLU A 186 -14.64 8.32 19.54
N ALA A 187 -14.44 7.34 20.42
CA ALA A 187 -13.71 6.12 20.12
C ALA A 187 -14.09 4.97 21.04
N GLU A 188 -14.18 3.78 20.46
CA GLU A 188 -14.47 2.51 21.15
C GLU A 188 -13.32 1.54 20.86
N ILE A 189 -12.87 0.80 21.87
CA ILE A 189 -11.81 -0.20 21.75
C ILE A 189 -12.29 -1.47 22.41
N GLU A 190 -12.48 -2.52 21.63
CA GLU A 190 -12.90 -3.84 22.11
C GLU A 190 -11.81 -4.88 21.82
N LYS A 191 -11.68 -5.84 22.72
CA LYS A 191 -10.76 -6.96 22.56
C LYS A 191 -11.39 -8.20 23.15
N HIS A 192 -11.45 -9.25 22.33
CA HIS A 192 -11.95 -10.55 22.75
C HIS A 192 -10.91 -11.64 22.42
N GLY A 193 -10.20 -12.12 23.44
CA GLY A 193 -9.14 -13.11 23.25
C GLY A 193 -7.97 -12.61 22.38
N ASP A 194 -7.89 -13.14 21.15
CA ASP A 194 -6.86 -12.75 20.15
C ASP A 194 -7.37 -11.68 19.17
N ASP A 195 -8.68 -11.43 19.13
CA ASP A 195 -9.34 -10.47 18.24
C ASP A 195 -9.37 -9.07 18.88
N ALA A 196 -9.32 -8.02 18.06
CA ALA A 196 -9.32 -6.64 18.53
C ALA A 196 -9.95 -5.68 17.51
N GLU A 197 -10.75 -4.75 18.01
CA GLU A 197 -11.52 -3.79 17.23
C GLU A 197 -11.28 -2.38 17.81
N VAL A 198 -11.09 -1.39 16.95
CA VAL A 198 -10.93 0.01 17.33
C VAL A 198 -11.75 0.85 16.37
N GLU A 199 -12.83 1.42 16.87
CA GLU A 199 -13.71 2.30 16.12
C GLU A 199 -13.54 3.75 16.57
N SER A 200 -13.60 4.68 15.63
CA SER A 200 -13.61 6.11 15.91
C SER A 200 -14.28 6.86 14.78
N ASP A 201 -14.61 8.13 15.00
CA ASP A 201 -15.27 9.00 14.00
C ASP A 201 -14.65 9.03 12.59
N ASN A 202 -13.38 8.62 12.41
CA ASN A 202 -12.70 8.72 11.10
C ASN A 202 -11.85 7.50 10.73
N VAL A 203 -11.70 6.55 11.64
CA VAL A 203 -10.80 5.39 11.47
C VAL A 203 -11.42 4.21 12.20
N GLU A 204 -11.52 3.11 11.47
CA GLU A 204 -11.93 1.81 11.97
C GLU A 204 -10.80 0.80 11.71
N TYR A 205 -10.58 -0.10 12.65
CA TYR A 205 -9.54 -1.11 12.58
C TYR A 205 -10.06 -2.38 13.24
N GLU A 206 -9.99 -3.49 12.53
CA GLU A 206 -10.44 -4.78 13.04
C GLU A 206 -9.39 -5.85 12.76
N ASN A 207 -9.24 -6.76 13.72
CA ASN A 207 -8.46 -7.98 13.53
C ASN A 207 -9.26 -9.16 14.05
N GLU A 208 -9.77 -9.98 13.14
CA GLU A 208 -10.49 -11.20 13.46
C GLU A 208 -9.73 -12.42 12.92
N ASN A 209 -9.36 -13.36 13.78
CA ASN A 209 -8.73 -14.63 13.38
C ASN A 209 -7.43 -14.53 12.55
N GLY A 210 -6.79 -13.36 12.53
CA GLY A 210 -5.57 -13.10 11.77
C GLY A 210 -5.77 -12.32 10.47
N ASP A 211 -7.03 -12.08 10.09
CA ASP A 211 -7.42 -11.20 8.99
C ASP A 211 -7.43 -9.76 9.52
N LEU A 212 -7.07 -8.78 8.69
CA LEU A 212 -6.92 -7.40 9.11
C LEU A 212 -7.69 -6.46 8.19
N ASP A 213 -8.61 -5.72 8.79
CA ASP A 213 -9.44 -4.75 8.09
C ASP A 213 -9.16 -3.35 8.64
N PHE A 214 -9.10 -2.37 7.74
CA PHE A 214 -8.83 -0.98 8.09
C PHE A 214 -9.61 -0.04 7.17
N GLU A 215 -10.42 0.83 7.76
CA GLU A 215 -11.23 1.81 7.03
C GLU A 215 -10.90 3.24 7.52
N SER A 216 -10.93 4.23 6.61
CA SER A 216 -10.63 5.62 6.94
C SER A 216 -11.39 6.63 6.08
N GLU A 217 -12.32 7.38 6.68
CA GLU A 217 -13.13 8.40 6.01
C GLU A 217 -12.37 9.74 5.75
N ASP A 218 -11.30 10.03 6.49
CA ASP A 218 -10.70 11.39 6.52
C ASP A 218 -9.77 11.70 5.31
N ALA A 219 -9.59 10.76 4.38
CA ALA A 219 -8.60 10.85 3.30
C ALA A 219 -9.06 10.33 1.92
N GLY A 220 -10.38 10.33 1.66
CA GLY A 220 -10.97 9.88 0.39
C GLY A 220 -11.33 8.40 0.43
N ASP A 221 -11.97 8.01 1.53
CA ASP A 221 -12.53 6.69 1.86
C ASP A 221 -11.60 5.57 1.41
N ILE A 222 -10.71 5.15 2.32
CA ILE A 222 -9.72 4.11 2.06
C ILE A 222 -10.08 2.89 2.89
N ASP A 223 -10.29 1.77 2.21
CA ASP A 223 -10.61 0.47 2.81
C ASP A 223 -9.50 -0.51 2.44
N ILE A 224 -8.95 -1.22 3.42
CA ILE A 224 -7.82 -2.13 3.25
C ILE A 224 -8.09 -3.42 4.02
N ASP A 225 -8.16 -4.52 3.29
CA ASP A 225 -8.39 -5.85 3.83
C ASP A 225 -7.19 -6.75 3.54
N LEU A 226 -6.74 -7.51 4.55
CA LEU A 226 -5.62 -8.44 4.44
C LEU A 226 -6.04 -9.83 4.95
N ASP A 227 -6.24 -10.79 4.04
CA ASP A 227 -6.48 -12.20 4.36
C ASP A 227 -5.26 -13.04 3.94
N ASN A 228 -4.41 -13.39 4.91
CA ASN A 228 -3.23 -14.22 4.69
C ASN A 228 -2.22 -13.70 3.63
N ASP A 229 -2.32 -14.20 2.40
CA ASP A 229 -1.47 -13.82 1.25
C ASP A 229 -2.21 -12.86 0.30
N ASP A 230 -3.51 -12.64 0.54
CA ASP A 230 -4.41 -11.83 -0.27
C ASP A 230 -4.51 -10.40 0.30
N VAL A 231 -4.63 -9.41 -0.58
CA VAL A 231 -4.60 -7.98 -0.23
C VAL A 231 -5.57 -7.21 -1.11
N ASP A 232 -6.54 -6.55 -0.49
CA ASP A 232 -7.51 -5.69 -1.16
C ASP A 232 -7.34 -4.26 -0.64
N ILE A 233 -7.25 -3.30 -1.56
CA ILE A 233 -7.14 -1.87 -1.26
C ILE A 233 -8.10 -1.12 -2.16
N GLU A 234 -9.14 -0.58 -1.54
CA GLU A 234 -10.15 0.22 -2.22
C GLU A 234 -10.02 1.69 -1.81
N THR A 235 -10.24 2.56 -2.78
CA THR A 235 -10.39 4.00 -2.58
C THR A 235 -11.48 4.52 -3.50
N ASP A 236 -11.95 5.74 -3.28
CA ASP A 236 -12.95 6.45 -4.12
C ASP A 236 -12.81 6.27 -5.65
N ASP A 237 -11.59 6.05 -6.18
CA ASP A 237 -11.40 5.92 -7.63
C ASP A 237 -10.27 4.95 -8.03
N GLN A 238 -9.82 4.09 -7.11
CA GLN A 238 -8.80 3.07 -7.37
C GLN A 238 -9.08 1.83 -6.56
N GLU A 239 -8.98 0.68 -7.20
CA GLU A 239 -9.12 -0.64 -6.58
C GLU A 239 -7.84 -1.43 -6.93
N ILE A 240 -7.29 -2.12 -5.93
CA ILE A 240 -6.11 -3.00 -6.08
C ILE A 240 -6.44 -4.28 -5.34
N GLU A 241 -6.59 -5.38 -6.08
CA GLU A 241 -6.85 -6.70 -5.52
C GLU A 241 -5.67 -7.61 -5.85
N GLN A 242 -5.18 -8.35 -4.86
CA GLN A 242 -4.13 -9.34 -5.04
C GLN A 242 -4.56 -10.66 -4.43
N ASP A 243 -4.82 -11.65 -5.29
CA ASP A 243 -5.15 -13.02 -4.90
C ASP A 243 -3.94 -13.94 -5.13
N GLY A 244 -3.11 -14.12 -4.10
CA GLY A 244 -1.89 -14.92 -4.18
C GLY A 244 -0.85 -14.37 -5.18
N ASP A 245 -0.75 -14.99 -6.37
CA ASP A 245 0.18 -14.58 -7.45
C ASP A 245 -0.51 -13.69 -8.50
N ASP A 246 -1.84 -13.55 -8.42
CA ASP A 246 -2.66 -12.78 -9.35
C ASP A 246 -2.80 -11.32 -8.84
N LEU A 247 -2.87 -10.34 -9.74
CA LEU A 247 -2.95 -8.92 -9.39
C LEU A 247 -3.86 -8.17 -10.36
N GLU A 248 -4.84 -7.48 -9.81
CA GLU A 248 -5.77 -6.59 -10.52
C GLU A 248 -5.59 -5.17 -9.98
N VAL A 249 -5.49 -4.18 -10.88
CA VAL A 249 -5.39 -2.76 -10.53
C VAL A 249 -6.27 -1.95 -11.45
N GLU A 250 -7.31 -1.36 -10.87
CA GLU A 250 -8.24 -0.50 -11.57
C GLU A 250 -8.08 0.97 -11.14
N ASN A 251 -8.22 1.88 -12.11
CA ASN A 251 -8.25 3.31 -11.85
C ASN A 251 -9.32 3.98 -12.72
N GLU A 252 -10.51 4.16 -12.14
CA GLU A 252 -11.64 4.78 -12.82
C GLU A 252 -11.36 6.22 -13.28
N ARG A 253 -10.54 6.97 -12.52
CA ARG A 253 -10.21 8.38 -12.88
C ARG A 253 -9.49 8.48 -14.21
N ASN A 254 -8.68 7.49 -14.54
CA ASN A 254 -7.84 7.49 -15.74
C ASN A 254 -8.26 6.43 -16.75
N ASN A 255 -9.32 5.64 -16.48
CA ASN A 255 -9.72 4.47 -17.25
C ASN A 255 -8.52 3.56 -17.53
N LEU A 256 -7.79 3.21 -16.47
CA LEU A 256 -6.65 2.30 -16.57
C LEU A 256 -6.98 1.03 -15.82
N GLU A 257 -6.67 -0.09 -16.44
CA GLU A 257 -6.88 -1.43 -15.89
C GLU A 257 -5.61 -2.25 -16.15
N LEU A 258 -5.19 -3.01 -15.16
CA LEU A 258 -4.06 -3.91 -15.24
C LEU A 258 -4.48 -5.22 -14.58
N GLU A 259 -4.47 -6.28 -15.36
CA GLU A 259 -4.69 -7.63 -14.87
C GLU A 259 -3.41 -8.45 -15.06
N SER A 260 -3.09 -9.31 -14.09
CA SER A 260 -1.90 -10.14 -14.13
C SER A 260 -2.18 -11.50 -13.52
N ASP A 261 -2.32 -12.51 -14.37
CA ASP A 261 -2.52 -13.90 -14.00
C ASP A 261 -1.22 -14.70 -14.16
N GLY A 262 -0.35 -14.63 -13.15
CA GLY A 262 0.94 -15.33 -13.14
C GLY A 262 1.95 -14.84 -14.20
N ASP A 263 2.02 -15.51 -15.35
CA ASP A 263 2.95 -15.15 -16.46
C ASP A 263 2.22 -14.36 -17.59
N ASP A 264 0.90 -14.22 -17.48
CA ASP A 264 0.05 -13.51 -18.43
C ASP A 264 -0.30 -12.13 -17.84
N HIS A 265 -0.23 -11.08 -18.64
CA HIS A 265 -0.45 -9.70 -18.22
C HIS A 265 -1.25 -8.94 -19.27
N GLU A 266 -2.19 -8.13 -18.83
CA GLU A 266 -3.05 -7.32 -19.66
C GLU A 266 -3.06 -5.89 -19.11
N PHE A 267 -2.89 -4.91 -19.98
CA PHE A 267 -2.95 -3.50 -19.61
C PHE A 267 -3.83 -2.76 -20.60
N GLU A 268 -4.94 -2.25 -20.10
CA GLU A 268 -5.84 -1.40 -20.85
C GLU A 268 -5.64 0.06 -20.45
N ALA A 269 -5.56 0.93 -21.44
CA ALA A 269 -5.59 2.36 -21.24
C ALA A 269 -6.66 2.94 -22.14
N ASP A 270 -7.84 3.19 -21.58
CA ASP A 270 -9.09 3.49 -22.30
C ASP A 270 -9.64 2.34 -23.17
N ASP A 271 -10.88 2.49 -23.67
CA ASP A 271 -11.58 1.47 -24.49
C ASP A 271 -10.86 1.14 -25.82
N GLU A 272 -9.85 1.96 -26.15
CA GLU A 272 -9.06 2.07 -27.38
C GLU A 272 -7.83 1.17 -27.50
N HIS A 273 -7.14 1.01 -26.37
CA HIS A 273 -5.73 0.62 -26.32
C HIS A 273 -5.50 -0.48 -25.30
N GLU A 274 -4.99 -1.60 -25.80
CA GLU A 274 -4.80 -2.81 -25.04
C GLU A 274 -3.40 -3.35 -25.30
N ILE A 275 -2.73 -3.80 -24.25
CA ILE A 275 -1.45 -4.49 -24.32
C ILE A 275 -1.60 -5.82 -23.62
N GLU A 276 -1.64 -6.91 -24.38
CA GLU A 276 -1.67 -8.26 -23.85
C GLU A 276 -0.27 -8.88 -23.96
N HIS A 277 0.16 -9.59 -22.92
CA HIS A 277 1.34 -10.42 -22.95
C HIS A 277 0.99 -11.79 -22.39
N ARG A 278 1.04 -12.82 -23.24
CA ARG A 278 0.72 -14.19 -22.85
C ARG A 278 1.97 -15.06 -22.94
N GLY A 279 2.72 -15.14 -21.83
CA GLY A 279 3.93 -15.93 -21.67
C GLY A 279 5.14 -15.47 -22.51
N GLY A 280 5.14 -15.71 -23.82
CA GLY A 280 6.21 -15.29 -24.73
C GLY A 280 5.71 -14.58 -25.98
N ASP A 281 4.40 -14.44 -26.08
CA ASP A 281 3.68 -13.78 -27.15
C ASP A 281 3.24 -12.40 -26.62
N ALA A 282 3.21 -11.37 -27.47
CA ALA A 282 2.93 -10.00 -27.06
C ALA A 282 2.15 -9.25 -28.14
N ASP A 283 1.01 -8.70 -27.74
CA ASP A 283 0.04 -8.06 -28.62
C ASP A 283 -0.22 -6.64 -28.11
N VAL A 284 -0.31 -5.69 -29.04
CA VAL A 284 -0.61 -4.29 -28.76
C VAL A 284 -1.65 -3.84 -29.77
N GLU A 285 -2.85 -3.55 -29.29
CA GLU A 285 -3.94 -3.01 -30.08
C GLU A 285 -4.11 -1.52 -29.77
N GLY A 286 -4.37 -0.73 -30.80
CA GLY A 286 -4.63 0.71 -30.68
C GLY A 286 -5.30 1.25 -31.93
N GLU A 287 -5.86 2.47 -31.84
CA GLU A 287 -6.62 3.06 -32.96
C GLU A 287 -5.81 3.23 -34.25
N GLU A 288 -4.53 3.60 -34.13
CA GLU A 288 -3.68 3.97 -35.28
C GLU A 288 -2.72 2.85 -35.69
N PHE A 289 -2.51 1.85 -34.82
CA PHE A 289 -1.58 0.76 -35.08
C PHE A 289 -1.93 -0.49 -34.28
N GLU A 290 -1.57 -1.64 -34.85
CA GLU A 290 -1.65 -2.96 -34.24
C GLU A 290 -0.26 -3.61 -34.34
N PHE A 291 0.15 -4.34 -33.33
CA PHE A 291 1.37 -5.13 -33.32
C PHE A 291 1.10 -6.47 -32.65
N GLU A 292 1.42 -7.56 -33.32
CA GLU A 292 1.31 -8.92 -32.80
C GLU A 292 2.68 -9.60 -32.93
N ASN A 293 3.11 -10.25 -31.85
CA ASN A 293 4.32 -11.05 -31.83
C ASN A 293 4.00 -12.40 -31.21
N ASP A 294 3.95 -13.42 -32.04
CA ASP A 294 3.69 -14.77 -31.59
C ASP A 294 4.81 -15.72 -32.03
N ARG A 295 4.59 -17.02 -31.79
CA ARG A 295 5.56 -18.05 -32.20
C ARG A 295 5.66 -18.24 -33.71
N ASN A 296 4.72 -17.72 -34.47
CA ASN A 296 4.59 -17.92 -35.91
C ASN A 296 5.14 -16.71 -36.68
N GLY A 297 5.14 -15.51 -36.08
CA GLY A 297 5.59 -14.33 -36.79
C GLY A 297 5.62 -13.03 -36.01
N ILE A 298 5.86 -11.95 -36.76
CA ILE A 298 5.76 -10.57 -36.29
C ILE A 298 4.88 -9.83 -37.27
N ASP A 299 3.76 -9.31 -36.78
CA ASP A 299 2.84 -8.52 -37.57
C ASP A 299 2.79 -7.10 -37.01
N PHE A 300 2.86 -6.11 -37.89
CA PHE A 300 2.74 -4.71 -37.55
C PHE A 300 1.89 -4.02 -38.61
N ARG A 301 0.77 -3.43 -38.20
CA ARG A 301 -0.11 -2.70 -39.11
C ARG A 301 -0.37 -1.30 -38.58
N ASN A 302 -0.47 -0.34 -39.48
CA ASN A 302 -0.99 1.00 -39.21
C ASN A 302 -1.70 1.53 -40.47
N ASP A 303 -2.30 2.72 -40.37
CA ASP A 303 -3.02 3.38 -41.46
C ASP A 303 -2.27 3.53 -42.80
N ALA A 304 -0.95 3.37 -42.84
CA ALA A 304 -0.14 3.57 -44.04
C ALA A 304 0.68 2.35 -44.45
N THR A 305 0.88 1.38 -43.56
CA THR A 305 1.82 0.27 -43.79
C THR A 305 1.39 -0.96 -43.00
N ALA A 306 1.38 -2.11 -43.67
CA ALA A 306 1.33 -3.42 -43.05
C ALA A 306 2.66 -4.12 -43.28
N VAL A 307 3.20 -4.76 -42.24
CA VAL A 307 4.41 -5.58 -42.30
C VAL A 307 4.07 -6.89 -41.62
N GLU A 308 4.18 -7.99 -42.35
CA GLU A 308 3.91 -9.33 -41.85
C GLU A 308 5.16 -10.18 -42.06
N GLN A 309 5.59 -10.90 -41.02
CA GLN A 309 6.74 -11.77 -41.10
C GLN A 309 6.41 -13.13 -40.52
N GLU A 310 6.13 -14.11 -41.37
CA GLU A 310 5.88 -15.49 -40.96
C GLU A 310 7.05 -16.41 -41.39
N ASP A 311 7.65 -17.12 -40.42
CA ASP A 311 8.79 -18.02 -40.66
C ASP A 311 9.99 -17.38 -41.43
N ASP A 312 10.04 -17.56 -42.76
CA ASP A 312 11.08 -17.07 -43.67
C ASP A 312 10.52 -16.12 -44.75
N GLU A 313 9.24 -15.75 -44.64
CA GLU A 313 8.52 -14.84 -45.54
C GLU A 313 8.38 -13.46 -44.87
N LEU A 314 8.53 -12.39 -45.66
CA LEU A 314 8.37 -11.01 -45.26
C LEU A 314 7.53 -10.29 -46.31
N GLU A 315 6.37 -9.81 -45.88
CA GLU A 315 5.46 -9.01 -46.69
C GLU A 315 5.42 -7.59 -46.13
N VAL A 316 5.47 -6.59 -47.00
CA VAL A 316 5.39 -5.16 -46.66
C VAL A 316 4.48 -4.48 -47.66
N ASP A 317 3.27 -4.16 -47.23
CA ASP A 317 2.30 -3.44 -48.03
C ASP A 317 2.20 -1.99 -47.58
N THR A 318 1.95 -1.09 -48.53
CA THR A 318 1.70 0.31 -48.21
C THR A 318 0.44 0.84 -48.89
N ASP A 319 -0.26 1.75 -48.20
CA ASP A 319 -1.49 2.38 -48.73
C ASP A 319 -1.25 3.21 -50.00
N ASP A 320 0.00 3.57 -50.28
CA ASP A 320 0.41 4.27 -51.49
C ASP A 320 0.63 3.31 -52.69
N GLY A 321 0.29 2.02 -52.54
CA GLY A 321 0.34 1.01 -53.60
C GLY A 321 1.74 0.51 -53.90
N VAL A 322 2.63 0.52 -52.90
CA VAL A 322 3.96 -0.11 -52.99
C VAL A 322 3.96 -1.33 -52.09
N ASP A 323 4.21 -2.49 -52.69
CA ASP A 323 4.18 -3.79 -52.04
C ASP A 323 5.55 -4.48 -52.23
N PHE A 324 5.99 -5.21 -51.21
CA PHE A 324 7.26 -5.93 -51.21
C PHE A 324 7.08 -7.27 -50.51
N GLU A 325 7.37 -8.35 -51.23
CA GLU A 325 7.31 -9.71 -50.71
C GLU A 325 8.68 -10.36 -50.86
N SER A 326 9.13 -11.09 -49.84
CA SER A 326 10.38 -11.84 -49.93
C SER A 326 10.30 -13.11 -49.14
N ASP A 327 10.64 -14.21 -49.79
CA ASP A 327 10.82 -15.51 -49.15
C ASP A 327 12.22 -16.09 -49.44
N ASN A 328 12.42 -17.37 -49.16
CA ASN A 328 13.69 -18.06 -49.39
C ASN A 328 14.01 -18.30 -50.88
N GLU A 329 13.03 -18.18 -51.77
CA GLU A 329 13.12 -18.55 -53.19
C GLU A 329 13.01 -17.31 -54.10
N GLU A 330 12.30 -16.27 -53.64
CA GLU A 330 11.84 -15.15 -54.43
C GLU A 330 11.89 -13.82 -53.66
N THR A 331 12.04 -12.72 -54.39
CA THR A 331 11.88 -11.36 -53.88
C THR A 331 11.15 -10.55 -54.93
N GLU A 332 10.06 -9.93 -54.54
CA GLU A 332 9.15 -9.20 -55.40
C GLU A 332 9.01 -7.76 -54.86
N PHE A 333 8.94 -6.80 -55.79
CA PHE A 333 8.65 -5.41 -55.50
C PHE A 333 7.67 -4.92 -56.56
N GLU A 334 6.50 -4.49 -56.13
CA GLU A 334 5.46 -3.95 -57.00
C GLU A 334 5.15 -2.50 -56.57
N ASP A 335 4.94 -1.63 -57.55
CA ASP A 335 4.26 -0.36 -57.37
C ASP A 335 3.20 -0.15 -58.46
N ASP A 336 2.42 0.93 -58.38
CA ASP A 336 1.36 1.25 -59.36
C ASP A 336 1.82 1.17 -60.85
N ASP A 337 3.12 1.34 -61.12
CA ASP A 337 3.69 1.44 -62.47
C ASP A 337 4.75 0.36 -62.79
N HIS A 338 5.30 -0.34 -61.79
CA HIS A 338 6.47 -1.23 -61.95
C HIS A 338 6.36 -2.52 -61.14
N ASP A 339 6.73 -3.65 -61.76
CA ASP A 339 6.86 -4.94 -61.08
C ASP A 339 8.31 -5.44 -61.26
N ILE A 340 8.93 -5.90 -60.18
CA ILE A 340 10.29 -6.45 -60.18
C ILE A 340 10.28 -7.77 -59.42
N GLU A 341 10.46 -8.88 -60.13
CA GLU A 341 10.58 -10.23 -59.55
C GLU A 341 12.05 -10.70 -59.63
N GLN A 342 12.57 -11.25 -58.55
CA GLN A 342 13.87 -11.91 -58.53
C GLN A 342 13.72 -13.34 -57.99
N ARG A 343 14.02 -14.34 -58.82
CA ARG A 343 14.05 -15.76 -58.43
C ARG A 343 15.47 -16.32 -58.54
N GLY A 344 16.23 -16.26 -57.46
CA GLY A 344 17.62 -16.73 -57.44
C GLY A 344 18.58 -15.81 -58.22
N ASP A 345 19.11 -16.31 -59.34
CA ASP A 345 19.99 -15.53 -60.25
C ASP A 345 19.18 -14.85 -61.38
N ASP A 346 17.89 -15.17 -61.51
CA ASP A 346 16.99 -14.67 -62.54
C ASP A 346 16.29 -13.38 -62.06
N VAL A 347 16.11 -12.38 -62.94
CA VAL A 347 15.51 -11.07 -62.63
C VAL A 347 14.58 -10.61 -63.75
N ASP A 348 13.35 -10.31 -63.40
CA ASP A 348 12.30 -9.81 -64.29
C ASP A 348 11.90 -8.40 -63.83
N VAL A 349 11.77 -7.45 -64.77
CA VAL A 349 11.36 -6.06 -64.53
C VAL A 349 10.35 -5.66 -65.58
N GLU A 350 9.14 -5.34 -65.15
CA GLU A 350 8.06 -4.82 -65.99
C GLU A 350 7.77 -3.35 -65.62
N ASN A 351 7.55 -2.51 -66.63
CA ASN A 351 6.99 -1.17 -66.46
C ASN A 351 5.74 -1.06 -67.33
N HIS A 352 4.58 -1.02 -66.67
CA HIS A 352 3.26 -1.03 -67.32
C HIS A 352 2.95 0.28 -68.05
N ASP A 353 3.63 1.37 -67.69
CA ASP A 353 3.35 2.71 -68.17
C ASP A 353 3.99 2.98 -69.53
N ASP A 354 5.17 2.40 -69.78
CA ASP A 354 5.96 2.52 -71.02
C ASP A 354 6.04 1.20 -71.83
N ASP A 355 5.27 0.16 -71.44
CA ASP A 355 5.28 -1.19 -72.05
C ASP A 355 6.72 -1.74 -72.19
N VAL A 356 7.54 -1.60 -71.13
CA VAL A 356 8.94 -2.05 -71.10
C VAL A 356 9.05 -3.31 -70.25
N GLU A 357 9.66 -4.36 -70.81
CA GLU A 357 9.91 -5.63 -70.14
C GLU A 357 11.42 -5.94 -70.23
N PHE A 358 12.02 -6.34 -69.11
CA PHE A 358 13.40 -6.81 -69.04
C PHE A 358 13.45 -8.12 -68.27
N GLU A 359 13.86 -9.20 -68.92
CA GLU A 359 14.05 -10.51 -68.29
C GLU A 359 15.53 -10.88 -68.37
N ASN A 360 16.09 -11.37 -67.27
CA ASN A 360 17.41 -11.95 -67.28
C ASN A 360 17.42 -13.29 -66.59
N ASP A 361 17.48 -14.35 -67.40
CA ASP A 361 17.74 -15.70 -66.94
C ASP A 361 19.23 -16.04 -67.06
N GLU A 362 19.71 -17.03 -66.30
CA GLU A 362 21.12 -17.48 -66.27
C GLU A 362 21.88 -17.48 -67.62
N ASN A 363 21.19 -17.71 -68.74
CA ASN A 363 21.77 -17.78 -70.09
C ASN A 363 21.12 -16.88 -71.14
N GLU A 364 20.11 -16.09 -70.76
CA GLU A 364 19.24 -15.32 -71.65
C GLU A 364 19.02 -13.92 -71.07
N LEU A 365 19.05 -12.91 -71.91
CA LEU A 365 18.72 -11.54 -71.52
C LEU A 365 17.79 -11.01 -72.59
N GLU A 366 16.60 -10.62 -72.17
CA GLU A 366 15.56 -10.08 -73.02
C GLU A 366 15.26 -8.64 -72.57
N PHE A 367 15.10 -7.75 -73.52
CA PHE A 367 14.67 -6.38 -73.29
C PHE A 367 13.71 -5.99 -74.40
N GLU A 368 12.44 -5.88 -74.06
CA GLU A 368 11.36 -5.52 -74.97
C GLU A 368 10.80 -4.14 -74.61
N ASN A 369 10.43 -3.40 -75.65
CA ASN A 369 9.60 -2.21 -75.54
C ASN A 369 8.80 -2.06 -76.84
N ASP A 370 7.82 -1.17 -76.81
CA ASP A 370 6.96 -0.75 -77.92
C ASP A 370 7.65 -0.59 -79.30
N ASP A 371 8.96 -0.28 -79.34
CA ASP A 371 9.75 -0.06 -80.56
C ASP A 371 10.88 -1.08 -80.80
N HIS A 372 11.35 -1.84 -79.79
CA HIS A 372 12.55 -2.67 -79.89
C HIS A 372 12.48 -3.91 -79.01
N ASP A 373 12.93 -5.03 -79.57
CA ASP A 373 13.05 -6.31 -78.90
C ASP A 373 14.53 -6.74 -79.00
N ILE A 374 15.18 -6.99 -77.86
CA ILE A 374 16.60 -7.34 -77.78
C ILE A 374 16.73 -8.64 -77.00
N GLU A 375 17.16 -9.71 -77.67
CA GLU A 375 17.39 -11.03 -77.06
C GLU A 375 18.88 -11.38 -77.13
N GLN A 376 19.50 -11.73 -76.00
CA GLN A 376 20.88 -12.20 -75.95
C GLN A 376 20.96 -13.57 -75.28
N SER A 377 21.34 -14.57 -76.06
CA SER A 377 21.32 -15.97 -75.66
C SER A 377 22.72 -16.59 -75.80
N GLY A 378 23.52 -16.51 -74.73
CA GLY A 378 24.94 -16.87 -74.71
C GLY A 378 25.84 -15.93 -75.53
N ASP A 379 26.42 -16.42 -76.63
CA ASP A 379 27.20 -15.61 -77.59
C ASP A 379 26.31 -15.00 -78.71
N ARG A 380 25.00 -15.31 -78.70
CA ARG A 380 24.04 -14.78 -79.68
C ARG A 380 23.43 -13.47 -79.22
N LEU A 381 23.18 -12.55 -80.15
CA LEU A 381 22.52 -11.28 -79.91
C LEU A 381 21.60 -10.98 -81.09
N ASP A 382 20.31 -10.88 -80.80
CA ASP A 382 19.27 -10.52 -81.73
C ASP A 382 18.66 -9.19 -81.26
N VAL A 383 18.54 -8.22 -82.17
CA VAL A 383 18.00 -6.87 -81.90
C VAL A 383 17.04 -6.55 -83.03
N GLU A 384 15.74 -6.61 -82.75
CA GLU A 384 14.68 -6.21 -83.66
C GLU A 384 14.22 -4.78 -83.34
N LYS A 385 13.81 -4.04 -84.37
CA LYS A 385 13.22 -2.70 -84.19
C LYS A 385 12.05 -2.55 -85.14
N ASP A 386 10.87 -2.16 -84.65
CA ASP A 386 9.73 -1.95 -85.54
C ASP A 386 10.02 -0.84 -86.58
N GLY A 387 9.86 -1.20 -87.86
CA GLY A 387 10.20 -0.37 -89.02
C GLY A 387 11.68 -0.02 -89.18
N GLY A 388 12.57 -0.76 -88.52
CA GLY A 388 14.00 -0.47 -88.31
C GLY A 388 14.97 -1.33 -89.12
N VAL A 389 16.12 -1.62 -88.49
CA VAL A 389 17.17 -2.53 -88.97
C VAL A 389 17.31 -3.56 -87.86
N ASP A 390 17.10 -4.82 -88.21
CA ASP A 390 17.20 -5.97 -87.34
C ASP A 390 18.66 -6.46 -87.40
N LEU A 391 19.24 -6.81 -86.26
CA LEU A 391 20.60 -7.31 -86.15
C LEU A 391 20.53 -8.70 -85.53
N GLU A 392 21.12 -9.69 -86.20
CA GLU A 392 21.32 -11.02 -85.64
C GLU A 392 22.83 -11.30 -85.57
N SER A 393 23.31 -11.85 -84.46
CA SER A 393 24.72 -12.19 -84.28
C SER A 393 24.83 -13.56 -83.65
N ASP A 394 25.66 -14.45 -84.19
CA ASP A 394 25.89 -15.78 -83.63
C ASP A 394 27.18 -15.89 -82.80
N GLY A 395 27.86 -14.75 -82.59
CA GLY A 395 29.15 -14.63 -81.91
C GLY A 395 30.36 -14.73 -82.84
N GLU A 396 30.20 -15.24 -84.07
CA GLU A 396 31.24 -15.33 -85.10
C GLU A 396 30.97 -14.37 -86.28
N THR A 397 29.70 -14.18 -86.62
CA THR A 397 29.22 -13.26 -87.66
C THR A 397 28.09 -12.37 -87.15
N VAL A 398 27.85 -11.27 -87.87
CA VAL A 398 26.79 -10.30 -87.60
C VAL A 398 26.07 -10.05 -88.91
N ASP A 399 24.77 -10.29 -88.91
CA ASP A 399 23.82 -10.06 -89.97
C ASP A 399 22.97 -8.83 -89.65
N LEU A 400 22.67 -8.03 -90.68
CA LEU A 400 21.88 -6.81 -90.56
C LEU A 400 20.79 -6.83 -91.62
N GLU A 401 19.56 -7.11 -91.20
CA GLU A 401 18.37 -7.06 -92.04
C GLU A 401 17.61 -5.76 -91.80
N ARG A 402 16.77 -5.33 -92.75
CA ARG A 402 16.01 -4.08 -92.59
C ARG A 402 14.54 -4.39 -92.69
N SER A 403 13.88 -4.43 -91.55
CA SER A 403 12.43 -4.52 -91.40
C SER A 403 11.77 -3.41 -92.23
N GLU A 404 11.12 -3.85 -93.32
CA GLU A 404 10.78 -2.99 -94.44
C GLU A 404 9.65 -2.01 -94.09
N HIS A 405 9.95 -0.72 -93.90
CA HIS A 405 9.08 0.34 -94.44
C HIS A 405 9.77 1.70 -94.65
N SER A 406 10.75 1.76 -95.55
CA SER A 406 10.74 2.88 -96.51
C SER A 406 11.27 2.46 -97.86
N HIS A 407 10.41 2.63 -98.85
CA HIS A 407 10.64 2.31 -100.25
C HIS A 407 11.84 3.12 -100.78
N ALA A 408 13.04 2.53 -100.72
CA ALA A 408 14.21 3.02 -101.42
C ALA A 408 15.06 1.82 -101.87
N GLU A 409 14.89 1.45 -103.14
CA GLU A 409 15.73 0.52 -103.88
C GLU A 409 17.21 0.91 -103.78
N ALA A 410 17.95 0.20 -102.93
CA ALA A 410 19.35 -0.17 -103.07
C ALA A 410 19.67 -1.09 -101.88
N GLY A 411 19.44 -2.40 -101.97
CA GLY A 411 20.31 -3.26 -102.76
C GLY A 411 21.40 -3.81 -101.85
N GLN A 412 21.06 -4.89 -101.13
CA GLN A 412 21.93 -5.97 -100.64
C GLN A 412 23.38 -5.58 -100.40
N TYR A 413 23.79 -5.29 -99.16
CA TYR A 413 25.20 -5.39 -98.78
C TYR A 413 25.42 -5.34 -97.27
N LEU A 414 24.71 -6.15 -96.48
CA LEU A 414 25.14 -6.45 -95.11
C LEU A 414 24.78 -7.91 -94.75
N ASP A 415 25.22 -8.87 -95.57
CA ASP A 415 25.38 -10.26 -95.11
C ASP A 415 26.76 -10.32 -94.42
N ASP A 416 26.78 -10.81 -93.19
CA ASP A 416 27.92 -11.35 -92.45
C ASP A 416 29.22 -10.51 -92.45
N ILE A 417 29.34 -9.55 -91.53
CA ILE A 417 30.66 -9.02 -91.14
C ILE A 417 31.20 -9.86 -89.98
N SER A 418 32.16 -10.76 -90.26
CA SER A 418 32.84 -11.53 -89.21
C SER A 418 33.63 -10.64 -88.23
N THR A 419 33.86 -11.08 -86.99
CA THR A 419 34.71 -10.39 -85.98
C THR A 419 36.12 -10.05 -86.53
N SER A 420 36.58 -10.83 -87.51
CA SER A 420 37.85 -10.61 -88.21
C SER A 420 37.82 -9.45 -89.21
N GLN A 421 36.63 -9.09 -89.73
CA GLN A 421 36.39 -7.94 -90.58
C GLN A 421 36.20 -6.65 -89.79
N VAL A 422 35.59 -6.68 -88.60
CA VAL A 422 35.55 -5.52 -87.69
C VAL A 422 36.96 -5.14 -87.22
N ASN A 423 37.77 -6.12 -86.80
CA ASN A 423 39.17 -5.88 -86.46
C ASN A 423 40.04 -5.44 -87.66
N ASN A 424 39.65 -5.80 -88.89
CA ASN A 424 40.26 -5.29 -90.12
C ASN A 424 39.79 -3.87 -90.48
N LEU A 425 38.57 -3.48 -90.14
CA LEU A 425 38.07 -2.11 -90.29
C LEU A 425 38.77 -1.16 -89.32
N ILE A 426 39.09 -1.63 -88.10
CA ILE A 426 39.91 -0.89 -87.13
C ILE A 426 41.40 -0.87 -87.51
N SER A 427 41.92 -1.92 -88.17
CA SER A 427 43.33 -1.98 -88.61
C SER A 427 43.60 -1.43 -90.03
N GLN A 428 42.57 -1.08 -90.81
CA GLN A 428 42.71 -0.41 -92.11
C GLN A 428 42.49 1.11 -92.05
N SER A 429 42.32 1.69 -90.85
CA SER A 429 42.62 3.09 -90.61
C SER A 429 44.12 3.28 -90.33
N ASP A 430 44.99 2.95 -91.29
CA ASP A 430 46.31 3.58 -91.34
C ASP A 430 46.07 5.01 -91.88
N ALA A 431 45.65 5.90 -90.99
CA ALA A 431 45.36 7.30 -91.30
C ALA A 431 46.66 8.10 -91.47
N ASP A 432 47.42 7.76 -92.52
CA ASP A 432 48.47 8.60 -93.09
C ASP A 432 47.83 9.74 -93.90
N ASP A 433 47.39 10.78 -93.21
CA ASP A 433 47.29 12.14 -93.74
C ASP A 433 47.09 13.08 -92.56
N TYR A 434 48.18 13.53 -91.92
CA TYR A 434 48.34 14.86 -91.33
C TYR A 434 49.81 15.07 -90.87
N GLU A 435 50.78 14.94 -91.79
CA GLU A 435 52.03 15.73 -91.68
C GLU A 435 51.78 17.16 -92.19
N GLU A 436 50.84 17.91 -91.59
CA GLU A 436 50.82 19.38 -91.72
C GLU A 436 49.95 20.07 -90.65
N LEU A 437 50.02 19.65 -89.39
CA LEU A 437 49.61 20.49 -88.24
C LEU A 437 50.57 20.26 -87.07
N ALA A 438 51.81 20.71 -87.24
CA ALA A 438 52.72 20.95 -86.14
C ALA A 438 53.01 22.46 -86.13
N ASP A 439 52.76 23.09 -84.98
CA ASP A 439 53.19 24.45 -84.57
C ASP A 439 52.38 25.66 -85.09
N GLU A 440 51.11 25.82 -84.69
CA GLU A 440 50.52 27.17 -84.61
C GLU A 440 49.90 27.43 -83.22
N GLU A 441 50.37 28.53 -82.61
CA GLU A 441 49.99 29.04 -81.31
C GLU A 441 48.51 29.48 -81.27
N ILE A 442 47.94 29.40 -80.07
CA ILE A 442 46.55 29.71 -79.67
C ILE A 442 46.12 31.19 -79.87
N GLU A 443 46.88 32.04 -80.58
CA GLU A 443 46.67 33.51 -80.51
C GLU A 443 45.87 34.17 -81.65
N ASP A 444 45.47 33.49 -82.72
CA ASP A 444 44.73 34.10 -83.85
C ASP A 444 43.41 33.38 -84.22
N LEU A 445 42.66 32.89 -83.22
CA LEU A 445 41.27 32.46 -83.46
C LEU A 445 40.36 33.69 -83.58
N ASP A 446 39.86 33.93 -84.80
CA ASP A 446 38.85 34.95 -85.07
C ASP A 446 37.58 34.69 -84.23
N ARG A 447 37.00 35.80 -83.74
CA ARG A 447 35.87 35.82 -82.79
C ARG A 447 34.62 35.05 -83.25
N GLU A 448 34.54 34.76 -84.54
CA GLU A 448 33.45 33.99 -85.16
C GLU A 448 33.59 32.49 -84.89
N THR A 449 34.81 31.97 -84.77
CA THR A 449 35.09 30.56 -84.48
C THR A 449 34.97 30.25 -82.99
N LEU A 450 35.31 31.21 -82.12
CA LEU A 450 35.08 31.10 -80.67
C LEU A 450 33.58 31.13 -80.31
N ASN A 451 32.78 31.95 -81.01
CA ASN A 451 31.33 31.97 -80.79
C ASN A 451 30.63 30.67 -81.24
N LEU A 452 31.21 29.95 -82.21
CA LEU A 452 30.68 28.66 -82.65
C LEU A 452 31.03 27.54 -81.66
N LEU A 453 32.21 27.60 -81.02
CA LEU A 453 32.58 26.64 -79.98
C LEU A 453 31.82 26.89 -78.67
N GLU A 454 31.58 28.15 -78.31
CA GLU A 454 30.82 28.52 -77.11
C GLU A 454 29.33 28.16 -77.24
N SER A 455 28.75 28.20 -78.45
CA SER A 455 27.37 27.74 -78.68
C SER A 455 27.20 26.22 -78.60
N TYR A 456 28.27 25.44 -78.78
CA TYR A 456 28.23 23.98 -78.65
C TYR A 456 28.44 23.51 -77.22
N LEU A 457 28.94 24.36 -76.31
CA LEU A 457 29.21 24.01 -74.92
C LEU A 457 28.21 24.64 -73.92
N SER A 458 27.25 25.44 -74.39
CA SER A 458 26.28 26.13 -73.53
C SER A 458 24.81 25.83 -73.84
N ALA A 459 24.50 24.79 -74.60
CA ALA A 459 23.12 24.39 -74.89
C ALA A 459 22.91 22.96 -74.37
N ASP A 460 22.36 22.92 -73.15
CA ASP A 460 21.85 21.79 -72.37
C ASP A 460 22.91 20.80 -71.84
N GLY A 461 23.04 20.62 -70.53
CA GLY A 461 22.20 21.04 -69.41
C GLY A 461 22.39 20.05 -68.28
#